data_AF-A0A7W7VZL7-F1
#
_entry.id   AF-A0A7W7VZL7-F1
#
_cell.length_a   1.000
_cell.length_b   1.000
_cell.length_c   1.000
_cell.angle_alpha   90.00
_cell.angle_beta   90.00
_cell.angle_gamma   90.00
#
_symmetry.space_group_name_H-M   'P 1'
#
loop_
_entity.id
_entity.type
_entity.pdbx_description
1 polymer ?
#
loop_
_entity_poly.entity_id
_entity_poly.type
_entity_poly.pdbx_seq_one_letter_code
_entity_poly.pdbx_strand_id
1 'polypeptide(L)'
;MNPRPQPFSTQDGKPPRNPYGLLTTAEAATDGYGLTSARLTAPPADPNKAQNADSAWKSALLGTDSHQVTIQVAADQEFFYNSDACLTTAENQLYGPDYERLHNIFQVLTNQVVAAVQQDPRYQAAQRDWATCMSRSGLTVKELADAPTVIGYRLQQAGQDPAAVRAIGLEELRTARTDAGCQQSSRLATAVAAAQHDAERAALGTHAADLTQLRDLTRTAVARATTTASPAAG
;
A
#
# COMPACT_ATOMS: atom_id res chain seq x y z
N MET A 1 2.28 21.31 12.04
CA MET A 1 2.27 19.95 12.63
C MET A 1 2.84 19.02 11.58
N ASN A 2 3.95 18.36 11.88
CA ASN A 2 4.65 17.44 10.97
C ASN A 2 3.76 16.21 10.75
N PRO A 3 3.29 15.90 9.53
CA PRO A 3 2.74 14.57 9.27
C PRO A 3 3.92 13.60 9.36
N ARG A 4 4.07 12.95 10.52
CA ARG A 4 4.90 11.75 10.60
C ARG A 4 4.25 10.72 9.68
N PRO A 5 5.02 9.90 8.95
CA PRO A 5 4.49 8.69 8.35
C PRO A 5 3.68 7.97 9.42
N GLN A 6 2.38 7.82 9.19
CA GLN A 6 1.54 7.03 10.10
C GLN A 6 2.20 5.65 10.20
N PRO A 7 2.45 5.11 11.41
CA PRO A 7 2.80 3.71 11.52
C PRO A 7 1.63 2.93 10.95
N PHE A 8 1.81 2.39 9.74
CA PHE A 8 0.83 1.52 9.12
C PHE A 8 0.62 0.32 10.04
N SER A 9 -0.63 0.05 10.39
CA SER A 9 -1.02 -1.01 11.30
C SER A 9 -0.53 -2.38 10.82
N THR A 10 0.08 -3.15 11.72
CA THR A 10 0.50 -4.55 11.51
C THR A 10 -0.68 -5.53 11.55
N GLN A 11 -1.90 -5.09 11.27
CA GLN A 11 -3.04 -6.00 11.17
C GLN A 11 -2.69 -7.05 10.10
N ASP A 12 -2.72 -8.32 10.51
CA ASP A 12 -2.40 -9.54 9.75
C ASP A 12 -0.95 -10.06 9.80
N GLY A 13 -0.06 -9.48 10.62
CA GLY A 13 1.32 -10.00 10.72
C GLY A 13 2.11 -9.90 9.42
N LYS A 14 1.65 -9.05 8.49
CA LYS A 14 2.38 -8.68 7.28
C LYS A 14 3.07 -7.35 7.57
N PRO A 15 4.38 -7.22 7.35
CA PRO A 15 5.01 -5.91 7.42
C PRO A 15 4.33 -4.98 6.40
N PRO A 16 3.93 -3.77 6.79
CA PRO A 16 3.34 -2.83 5.85
C PRO A 16 4.36 -2.54 4.74
N ARG A 17 4.00 -2.89 3.50
CA ARG A 17 4.85 -2.58 2.35
C ARG A 17 4.73 -1.08 2.09
N ASN A 18 5.77 -0.33 2.42
CA ASN A 18 5.90 1.03 1.93
C ASN A 18 6.13 0.98 0.40
N PRO A 19 5.67 2.00 -0.36
CA PRO A 19 5.72 1.98 -1.82
C PRO A 19 7.14 2.06 -2.39
N TYR A 20 8.14 2.27 -1.55
CA TYR A 20 9.55 2.40 -1.93
C TYR A 20 10.35 1.13 -1.65
N GLY A 21 9.74 0.06 -1.14
CA GLY A 21 10.47 -1.18 -0.82
C GLY A 21 11.48 -1.04 0.32
N LEU A 22 11.32 -0.03 1.19
CA LEU A 22 12.17 0.11 2.37
C LEU A 22 11.95 -1.07 3.32
N LEU A 23 13.02 -1.53 3.94
CA LEU A 23 13.00 -2.68 4.84
C LEU A 23 13.79 -2.35 6.10
N THR A 24 13.17 -2.47 7.26
CA THR A 24 13.88 -2.31 8.53
C THR A 24 14.67 -3.57 8.87
N THR A 25 15.72 -3.41 9.68
CA THR A 25 16.52 -4.55 10.17
C THR A 25 15.69 -5.52 11.01
N ALA A 26 14.67 -5.03 11.73
CA ALA A 26 13.74 -5.85 12.50
C ALA A 26 12.87 -6.72 11.59
N GLU A 27 12.18 -6.11 10.61
CA GLU A 27 11.35 -6.83 9.63
C GLU A 27 12.17 -7.84 8.84
N ALA A 28 13.35 -7.45 8.37
CA ALA A 28 14.27 -8.34 7.67
C ALA A 28 14.70 -9.55 8.52
N ALA A 29 14.84 -9.37 9.83
CA ALA A 29 15.27 -10.41 10.74
C ALA A 29 14.17 -11.42 11.07
N THR A 30 12.92 -10.94 11.19
CA THR A 30 11.75 -11.75 11.58
C THR A 30 11.01 -12.34 10.39
N ASP A 31 10.65 -11.51 9.43
CA ASP A 31 9.71 -11.84 8.36
C ASP A 31 10.36 -11.90 6.98
N GLY A 32 11.58 -11.37 6.84
CA GLY A 32 12.27 -11.27 5.56
C GLY A 32 11.58 -10.26 4.66
N TYR A 33 11.12 -10.69 3.48
CA TYR A 33 10.23 -9.89 2.63
C TYR A 33 8.75 -10.22 2.86
N GLY A 34 8.44 -11.15 3.78
CA GLY A 34 7.09 -11.63 4.08
C GLY A 34 6.47 -12.52 2.99
N LEU A 35 7.25 -13.01 2.02
CA LEU A 35 6.74 -13.79 0.89
C LEU A 35 6.50 -15.25 1.29
N THR A 36 7.46 -15.86 1.98
CA THR A 36 7.33 -17.24 2.43
C THR A 36 6.29 -17.38 3.54
N SER A 37 6.23 -16.44 4.49
CA SER A 37 5.21 -16.46 5.54
C SER A 37 3.80 -16.35 4.95
N ALA A 38 3.58 -15.42 4.01
CA ALA A 38 2.31 -15.28 3.31
C ALA A 38 1.93 -16.54 2.51
N ARG A 39 2.91 -17.30 2.02
CA ARG A 39 2.67 -18.57 1.30
C ARG A 39 2.23 -19.70 2.24
N LEU A 40 2.79 -19.73 3.45
CA LEU A 40 2.49 -20.75 4.46
C LEU A 40 1.18 -20.47 5.21
N THR A 41 0.78 -19.20 5.29
CA THR A 41 -0.51 -18.81 5.86
C THR A 41 -1.62 -19.03 4.85
N ALA A 42 -2.61 -19.86 5.20
CA ALA A 42 -3.82 -19.97 4.40
C ALA A 42 -4.53 -18.60 4.39
N PRO A 43 -4.97 -18.09 3.22
CA PRO A 43 -5.80 -16.90 3.20
C PRO A 43 -7.07 -17.16 4.01
N PRO A 44 -7.60 -16.15 4.72
CA PRO A 44 -8.89 -16.29 5.38
C PRO A 44 -9.94 -16.71 4.34
N ALA A 45 -10.91 -17.52 4.77
CA ALA A 45 -12.02 -17.90 3.91
C ALA A 45 -12.73 -16.64 3.42
N ASP A 46 -12.86 -16.47 2.11
CA ASP A 46 -13.63 -15.37 1.53
C ASP A 46 -15.11 -15.56 1.89
N PRO A 47 -15.69 -14.69 2.75
CA PRO A 47 -17.07 -14.82 3.18
C PRO A 47 -18.06 -14.64 2.02
N ASN A 48 -17.63 -14.03 0.92
CA ASN A 48 -18.44 -13.74 -0.26
C ASN A 48 -18.16 -14.70 -1.44
N LYS A 49 -17.41 -15.78 -1.21
CA LYS A 49 -16.98 -16.70 -2.27
C LYS A 49 -18.14 -17.26 -3.09
N ALA A 50 -19.27 -17.54 -2.44
CA ALA A 50 -20.46 -18.10 -3.09
C ALA A 50 -21.16 -17.09 -4.02
N GLN A 51 -21.02 -15.79 -3.73
CA GLN A 51 -21.67 -14.70 -4.45
C GLN A 51 -20.83 -14.18 -5.62
N ASN A 52 -19.54 -14.50 -5.67
CA ASN A 52 -18.62 -14.03 -6.72
C ASN A 52 -19.04 -14.42 -8.16
N ALA A 53 -19.90 -15.43 -8.34
CA ALA A 53 -20.44 -15.80 -9.66
C ALA A 53 -21.80 -15.16 -9.98
N ASP A 54 -22.47 -14.55 -9.00
CA ASP A 54 -23.80 -13.98 -9.15
C ASP A 54 -23.72 -12.55 -9.71
N SER A 55 -24.21 -12.37 -10.94
CA SER A 55 -24.21 -11.07 -11.61
C SER A 55 -25.20 -10.07 -11.00
N ALA A 56 -26.33 -10.54 -10.45
CA ALA A 56 -27.30 -9.69 -9.77
C ALA A 56 -26.70 -9.16 -8.46
N TRP A 57 -26.01 -10.01 -7.70
CA TRP A 57 -25.28 -9.58 -6.51
C TRP A 57 -24.18 -8.56 -6.86
N LYS A 58 -23.39 -8.80 -7.92
CA LYS A 58 -22.37 -7.84 -8.37
C LYS A 58 -22.95 -6.51 -8.78
N SER A 59 -24.04 -6.53 -9.55
CA SER A 59 -24.72 -5.30 -10.00
C SER A 59 -25.30 -4.53 -8.82
N ALA A 60 -25.85 -5.21 -7.82
CA ALA A 60 -26.31 -4.55 -6.59
C ALA A 60 -25.11 -3.95 -5.80
N LEU A 61 -24.03 -4.70 -5.65
CA LEU A 61 -22.86 -4.27 -4.87
C LEU A 61 -22.12 -3.10 -5.53
N LEU A 62 -21.83 -3.22 -6.83
CA LEU A 62 -20.96 -2.33 -7.61
C LEU A 62 -21.71 -1.36 -8.51
N GLY A 63 -23.04 -1.47 -8.58
CA GLY A 63 -23.89 -0.65 -9.44
C GLY A 63 -23.87 -1.08 -10.91
N THR A 64 -24.47 -0.26 -11.76
CA THR A 64 -24.63 -0.52 -13.19
C THR A 64 -24.06 0.61 -14.05
N ASP A 65 -23.59 0.27 -15.25
CA ASP A 65 -22.98 1.23 -16.18
C ASP A 65 -23.91 2.40 -16.55
N SER A 66 -25.23 2.22 -16.53
CA SER A 66 -26.19 3.30 -16.82
C SER A 66 -26.24 4.38 -15.73
N HIS A 67 -25.62 4.15 -14.57
CA HIS A 67 -25.54 5.07 -13.44
C HIS A 67 -24.10 5.50 -13.13
N GLN A 68 -23.20 5.35 -14.11
CA GLN A 68 -21.81 5.77 -13.97
C GLN A 68 -21.72 7.29 -13.80
N VAL A 69 -21.05 7.72 -12.73
CA VAL A 69 -20.66 9.10 -12.48
C VAL A 69 -19.15 9.21 -12.68
N THR A 70 -18.72 10.16 -13.50
CA THR A 70 -17.30 10.40 -13.77
C THR A 70 -16.82 11.63 -12.99
N ILE A 71 -15.66 11.48 -12.35
CA ILE A 71 -14.98 12.51 -11.57
C ILE A 71 -13.68 12.87 -12.29
N GLN A 72 -13.51 14.14 -12.64
CA GLN A 72 -12.22 14.67 -13.05
C GLN A 72 -11.35 14.93 -11.81
N VAL A 73 -10.18 14.30 -11.74
CA VAL A 73 -9.24 14.48 -10.62
C VAL A 73 -7.99 15.28 -11.01
N ALA A 74 -7.57 15.21 -12.27
CA ALA A 74 -6.51 16.01 -12.88
C ALA A 74 -6.78 16.18 -14.39
N ALA A 75 -6.01 17.00 -15.10
CA ALA A 75 -6.27 17.36 -16.50
C ALA A 75 -6.41 16.17 -17.47
N ASP A 76 -5.82 15.02 -17.14
CA ASP A 76 -5.78 13.79 -17.95
C ASP A 76 -6.16 12.52 -17.17
N GLN A 77 -6.76 12.69 -15.97
CA GLN A 77 -7.16 11.57 -15.12
C GLN A 77 -8.62 11.68 -14.68
N GLU A 78 -9.36 10.61 -14.94
CA GLU A 78 -10.77 10.43 -14.60
C GLU A 78 -10.95 9.16 -13.78
N PHE A 79 -11.85 9.23 -12.80
CA PHE A 79 -12.33 8.09 -12.04
C PHE A 79 -13.83 7.98 -12.22
N PHE A 80 -14.37 6.79 -12.05
CA PHE A 80 -15.81 6.61 -12.05
C PHE A 80 -16.27 5.75 -10.89
N TYR A 81 -17.50 5.98 -10.47
CA TYR A 81 -18.25 5.11 -9.57
C TYR A 81 -19.70 5.04 -10.07
N ASN A 82 -20.43 4.00 -9.68
CA ASN A 82 -21.82 3.85 -10.07
C ASN A 82 -22.72 4.33 -8.94
N SER A 83 -23.57 5.33 -9.19
CA SER A 83 -24.36 5.97 -8.13
C SER A 83 -25.45 5.06 -7.54
N ASP A 84 -25.80 3.96 -8.23
CA ASP A 84 -26.76 2.95 -7.78
C ASP A 84 -26.10 1.79 -7.01
N ALA A 85 -24.77 1.82 -6.83
CA ALA A 85 -24.05 0.81 -6.07
C ALA A 85 -24.42 0.84 -4.59
N CYS A 86 -24.66 -0.34 -3.99
CA CYS A 86 -24.78 -0.46 -2.54
C CYS A 86 -23.51 0.04 -1.82
N LEU A 87 -22.32 -0.18 -2.41
CA LEU A 87 -21.05 0.33 -1.87
C LEU A 87 -21.05 1.85 -1.77
N THR A 88 -21.27 2.56 -2.89
CA THR A 88 -21.33 4.02 -2.93
C THR A 88 -22.41 4.57 -1.99
N THR A 89 -23.58 3.91 -1.92
CA THR A 89 -24.63 4.30 -0.97
C THR A 89 -24.15 4.22 0.48
N ALA A 90 -23.49 3.12 0.85
CA ALA A 90 -22.95 2.93 2.19
C ALA A 90 -21.85 3.95 2.51
N GLU A 91 -20.94 4.21 1.57
CA GLU A 91 -19.87 5.19 1.74
C GLU A 91 -20.42 6.62 1.87
N ASN A 92 -21.42 6.99 1.07
CA ASN A 92 -22.10 8.28 1.21
C ASN A 92 -22.79 8.43 2.57
N GLN A 93 -23.42 7.37 3.06
CA GLN A 93 -24.04 7.38 4.40
C GLN A 93 -23.02 7.44 5.53
N LEU A 94 -21.83 6.86 5.36
CA LEU A 94 -20.81 6.79 6.39
C LEU A 94 -19.89 8.02 6.40
N TYR A 95 -19.36 8.39 5.24
CA TYR A 95 -18.37 9.45 5.08
C TYR A 95 -18.99 10.76 4.58
N GLY A 96 -20.08 10.70 3.81
CA GLY A 96 -20.71 11.87 3.18
C GLY A 96 -20.52 11.89 1.66
N PRO A 97 -21.30 12.70 0.93
CA PRO A 97 -21.40 12.67 -0.53
C PRO A 97 -20.13 13.09 -1.27
N ASP A 98 -19.24 13.86 -0.64
CA ASP A 98 -17.98 14.32 -1.23
C ASP A 98 -16.84 13.29 -1.10
N TYR A 99 -17.05 12.20 -0.34
CA TYR A 99 -15.99 11.26 0.01
C TYR A 99 -15.34 10.64 -1.23
N GLU A 100 -16.13 10.15 -2.17
CA GLU A 100 -15.65 9.48 -3.38
C GLU A 100 -14.72 10.38 -4.20
N ARG A 101 -15.13 11.62 -4.45
CA ARG A 101 -14.30 12.62 -5.15
C ARG A 101 -12.99 12.87 -4.41
N LEU A 102 -13.08 13.18 -3.12
CA LEU A 102 -11.91 13.56 -2.33
C LEU A 102 -10.94 12.40 -2.10
N HIS A 103 -11.45 11.18 -1.91
CA HIS A 103 -10.66 9.98 -1.77
C HIS A 103 -9.88 9.68 -3.05
N ASN A 104 -10.53 9.77 -4.22
CA ASN A 104 -9.85 9.55 -5.51
C ASN A 104 -8.79 10.62 -5.80
N ILE A 105 -9.04 11.90 -5.48
CA ILE A 105 -8.02 12.95 -5.53
C ILE A 105 -6.82 12.58 -4.64
N PHE A 106 -7.07 12.13 -3.41
CA PHE A 106 -6.01 11.73 -2.49
C PHE A 106 -5.18 10.53 -3.02
N GLN A 107 -5.81 9.53 -3.65
CA GLN A 107 -5.11 8.40 -4.26
C GLN A 107 -4.17 8.86 -5.38
N VAL A 108 -4.64 9.75 -6.25
CA VAL A 108 -3.84 10.35 -7.32
C VAL A 108 -2.63 11.10 -6.76
N LEU A 109 -2.85 11.95 -5.76
CA LEU A 109 -1.79 12.71 -5.11
C LEU A 109 -0.76 11.79 -4.45
N THR A 110 -1.20 10.68 -3.85
CA THR A 110 -0.29 9.67 -3.28
C THR A 110 0.60 9.05 -4.36
N ASN A 111 0.04 8.69 -5.51
CA ASN A 111 0.82 8.15 -6.64
C ASN A 111 1.80 9.19 -7.21
N GLN A 112 1.39 10.45 -7.30
CA GLN A 112 2.26 11.54 -7.74
C GLN A 112 3.42 11.78 -6.77
N VAL A 113 3.18 11.72 -5.46
CA VAL A 113 4.23 11.79 -4.43
C VAL A 113 5.22 10.64 -4.61
N VAL A 114 4.75 9.41 -4.77
CA VAL A 114 5.62 8.24 -4.99
C VAL A 114 6.49 8.42 -6.25
N ALA A 115 5.88 8.84 -7.36
CA ALA A 115 6.60 9.09 -8.61
C ALA A 115 7.65 10.21 -8.46
N ALA A 116 7.29 11.30 -7.78
CA ALA A 116 8.21 12.40 -7.51
C ALA A 116 9.41 11.96 -6.66
N VAL A 117 9.20 11.11 -5.65
CA VAL A 117 10.27 10.54 -4.84
C VAL A 117 11.20 9.65 -5.68
N GLN A 118 10.64 8.78 -6.53
CA GLN A 118 11.44 7.90 -7.39
C GLN A 118 12.26 8.67 -8.43
N GLN A 119 11.80 9.86 -8.83
CA GLN A 119 12.51 10.76 -9.73
C GLN A 119 13.51 11.68 -9.02
N ASP A 120 13.48 11.75 -7.69
CA ASP A 120 14.36 12.63 -6.93
C ASP A 120 15.84 12.19 -7.04
N PRO A 121 16.77 13.10 -7.40
CA PRO A 121 18.18 12.75 -7.54
C PRO A 121 18.82 12.14 -6.29
N ARG A 122 18.36 12.53 -5.08
CA ARG A 122 18.86 12.00 -3.81
C ARG A 122 18.43 10.54 -3.63
N TYR A 123 17.17 10.23 -3.96
CA TYR A 123 16.66 8.86 -3.97
C TYR A 123 17.45 7.99 -4.96
N GLN A 124 17.59 8.45 -6.20
CA GLN A 124 18.31 7.70 -7.24
C GLN A 124 19.78 7.47 -6.88
N ALA A 125 20.43 8.44 -6.23
CA ALA A 125 21.80 8.26 -5.73
C ALA A 125 21.87 7.19 -4.65
N ALA A 126 21.02 7.27 -3.63
CA ALA A 126 20.97 6.27 -2.56
C ALA A 126 20.63 4.87 -3.09
N GLN A 127 19.75 4.75 -4.09
CA GLN A 127 19.43 3.48 -4.73
C GLN A 127 20.65 2.89 -5.48
N ARG A 128 21.45 3.70 -6.16
CA ARG A 128 22.68 3.22 -6.80
C ARG A 128 23.72 2.74 -5.78
N ASP A 129 23.85 3.45 -4.67
CA ASP A 129 24.74 3.06 -3.56
C ASP A 129 24.27 1.74 -2.92
N TRP A 130 22.95 1.60 -2.72
CA TRP A 130 22.31 0.37 -2.28
C TRP A 130 22.59 -0.80 -3.22
N ALA A 131 22.36 -0.63 -4.53
CA ALA A 131 22.58 -1.67 -5.54
C ALA A 131 24.06 -2.10 -5.59
N THR A 132 24.98 -1.13 -5.43
CA THR A 132 26.42 -1.41 -5.31
C THR A 132 26.74 -2.25 -4.07
N CYS A 133 26.10 -1.94 -2.93
CA CYS A 133 26.25 -2.74 -1.71
C CYS A 133 25.74 -4.18 -1.91
N MET A 134 24.54 -4.33 -2.48
CA MET A 134 23.95 -5.64 -2.76
C MET A 134 24.82 -6.49 -3.71
N SER A 135 25.41 -5.85 -4.73
CA SER A 135 26.33 -6.50 -5.66
C SER A 135 27.58 -7.03 -4.97
N ARG A 136 28.16 -6.30 -4.00
CA ARG A 136 29.30 -6.77 -3.20
C ARG A 136 28.94 -7.99 -2.33
N SER A 137 27.66 -8.13 -1.97
CA SER A 137 27.12 -9.31 -1.29
C SER A 137 26.72 -10.45 -2.23
N GLY A 138 27.03 -10.33 -3.53
CA GLY A 138 26.77 -11.36 -4.54
C GLY A 138 25.37 -11.31 -5.15
N LEU A 139 24.57 -10.27 -4.87
CA LEU A 139 23.22 -10.10 -5.39
C LEU A 139 23.21 -9.07 -6.52
N THR A 140 22.87 -9.49 -7.74
CA THR A 140 22.76 -8.59 -8.89
C THR A 140 21.35 -8.01 -8.94
N VAL A 141 21.19 -6.79 -8.44
CA VAL A 141 19.92 -6.04 -8.39
C VAL A 141 20.14 -4.60 -8.84
N LYS A 142 19.11 -4.01 -9.45
CA LYS A 142 19.06 -2.62 -9.90
C LYS A 142 18.01 -1.84 -9.14
N GLU A 143 16.86 -2.47 -8.92
CA GLU A 143 15.70 -1.92 -8.23
C GLU A 143 15.45 -2.66 -6.92
N LEU A 144 14.89 -1.98 -5.93
CA LEU A 144 14.55 -2.57 -4.62
C LEU A 144 13.59 -3.76 -4.74
N ALA A 145 12.78 -3.79 -5.80
CA ALA A 145 11.83 -4.86 -6.08
C ALA A 145 12.49 -6.13 -6.67
N ASP A 146 13.75 -6.08 -7.12
CA ASP A 146 14.36 -7.21 -7.84
C ASP A 146 14.57 -8.43 -6.93
N ALA A 147 15.14 -8.23 -5.74
CA ALA A 147 15.37 -9.31 -4.79
C ALA A 147 14.07 -10.03 -4.36
N PRO A 148 13.01 -9.34 -3.90
CA PRO A 148 11.75 -10.01 -3.58
C PRO A 148 11.10 -10.65 -4.82
N THR A 149 11.26 -10.08 -6.02
CA THR A 149 10.74 -10.69 -7.25
C THR A 149 11.39 -12.05 -7.53
N VAL A 150 12.71 -12.17 -7.38
CA VAL A 150 13.41 -13.45 -7.56
C VAL A 150 12.96 -14.50 -6.54
N ILE A 151 12.79 -14.11 -5.27
CA ILE A 151 12.26 -15.01 -4.23
C ILE A 151 10.82 -15.44 -4.56
N GLY A 152 9.96 -14.51 -4.97
CA GLY A 152 8.59 -14.79 -5.37
C GLY A 152 8.50 -15.79 -6.52
N TYR A 153 9.34 -15.63 -7.54
CA TYR A 153 9.42 -16.56 -8.67
C TYR A 153 9.83 -17.98 -8.22
N ARG A 154 10.81 -18.11 -7.33
CA ARG A 154 11.23 -19.41 -6.78
C ARG A 154 10.13 -20.05 -5.94
N LEU A 155 9.41 -19.27 -5.14
CA LEU A 155 8.25 -19.77 -4.37
C LEU A 155 7.15 -20.29 -5.30
N GLN A 156 6.90 -19.61 -6.43
CA GLN A 156 5.95 -20.08 -7.43
C GLN A 156 6.40 -21.42 -8.04
N GLN A 157 7.68 -21.56 -8.39
CA GLN A 157 8.25 -22.81 -8.94
C GLN A 157 8.22 -23.97 -7.94
N ALA A 158 8.46 -23.69 -6.65
CA ALA A 158 8.39 -24.70 -5.59
C ALA A 158 6.98 -25.29 -5.40
N GLY A 159 5.94 -24.60 -5.87
CA GLY A 159 4.57 -25.07 -5.80
C GLY A 159 4.14 -25.31 -4.35
N GLN A 160 3.76 -26.54 -4.03
CA GLN A 160 3.29 -26.97 -2.71
C GLN A 160 4.33 -27.81 -1.94
N ASP A 161 5.56 -27.95 -2.44
CA ASP A 161 6.60 -28.72 -1.76
C ASP A 161 7.04 -28.00 -0.46
N PRO A 162 6.73 -28.56 0.72
CA PRO A 162 7.05 -27.90 1.99
C PRO A 162 8.55 -27.78 2.24
N ALA A 163 9.37 -28.71 1.74
CA ALA A 163 10.81 -28.69 1.92
C ALA A 163 11.44 -27.59 1.06
N ALA A 164 11.02 -27.47 -0.20
CA ALA A 164 11.46 -26.41 -1.09
C ALA A 164 11.04 -25.02 -0.58
N VAL A 165 9.78 -24.85 -0.15
CA VAL A 165 9.29 -23.58 0.43
C VAL A 165 10.10 -23.19 1.67
N ARG A 166 10.40 -24.14 2.56
CA ARG A 166 11.23 -23.87 3.75
C ARG A 166 12.65 -23.45 3.37
N ALA A 167 13.27 -24.09 2.38
CA ALA A 167 14.60 -23.75 1.93
C ALA A 167 14.65 -22.32 1.33
N ILE A 168 13.64 -21.95 0.54
CA ILE A 168 13.50 -20.61 -0.01
C ILE A 168 13.26 -19.58 1.10
N GLY A 169 12.47 -19.90 2.13
CA GLY A 169 12.28 -19.00 3.28
C GLY A 169 13.59 -18.68 4.02
N LEU A 170 14.50 -19.64 4.16
CA LEU A 170 15.82 -19.39 4.74
C LEU A 170 16.70 -18.49 3.85
N GLU A 171 16.56 -18.61 2.52
CA GLU A 171 17.22 -17.73 1.56
C GLU A 171 16.62 -16.32 1.58
N GLU A 172 15.29 -16.20 1.65
CA GLU A 172 14.57 -14.94 1.78
C GLU A 172 15.08 -14.17 2.99
N LEU A 173 15.11 -14.78 4.18
CA LEU A 173 15.58 -14.13 5.40
C LEU A 173 17.03 -13.64 5.28
N ARG A 174 17.91 -14.44 4.67
CA ARG A 174 19.32 -14.04 4.46
C ARG A 174 19.43 -12.86 3.50
N THR A 175 18.66 -12.90 2.41
CA THR A 175 18.64 -11.85 1.38
C THR A 175 18.10 -10.56 1.95
N ALA A 176 16.96 -10.62 2.66
CA ALA A 176 16.32 -9.50 3.33
C ALA A 176 17.23 -8.83 4.37
N ARG A 177 17.97 -9.61 5.17
CA ARG A 177 18.94 -9.06 6.14
C ARG A 177 20.08 -8.29 5.45
N THR A 178 20.55 -8.83 4.33
CA THR A 178 21.57 -8.17 3.52
C THR A 178 21.02 -6.87 2.92
N ASP A 179 19.81 -6.93 2.36
CA ASP A 179 19.10 -5.78 1.81
C ASP A 179 18.94 -4.66 2.86
N ALA A 180 18.35 -4.96 4.01
CA ALA A 180 18.18 -3.97 5.09
C ALA A 180 19.51 -3.34 5.53
N GLY A 181 20.59 -4.14 5.63
CA GLY A 181 21.94 -3.61 5.90
C GLY A 181 22.45 -2.67 4.80
N CYS A 182 22.20 -3.01 3.53
CA CYS A 182 22.54 -2.16 2.40
C CYS A 182 21.69 -0.89 2.33
N GLN A 183 20.40 -0.95 2.68
CA GLN A 183 19.53 0.22 2.75
C GLN A 183 19.97 1.17 3.86
N GLN A 184 20.39 0.62 5.00
CA GLN A 184 20.94 1.42 6.09
C GLN A 184 22.25 2.11 5.70
N SER A 185 23.19 1.37 5.09
CA SER A 185 24.51 1.93 4.72
C SER A 185 24.44 2.98 3.60
N SER A 186 23.51 2.82 2.65
CA SER A 186 23.22 3.80 1.58
C SER A 186 22.34 4.97 2.04
N ARG A 187 21.86 4.96 3.29
CA ARG A 187 20.94 5.97 3.86
C ARG A 187 19.66 6.14 3.04
N LEU A 188 19.20 5.08 2.39
CA LEU A 188 18.06 5.10 1.47
C LEU A 188 16.78 5.65 2.12
N ALA A 189 16.46 5.21 3.34
CA ALA A 189 15.30 5.71 4.07
C ALA A 189 15.37 7.22 4.35
N THR A 190 16.56 7.78 4.57
CA THR A 190 16.75 9.23 4.76
C THR A 190 16.52 9.99 3.45
N ALA A 191 17.02 9.46 2.33
CA ALA A 191 16.79 10.04 1.02
C ALA A 191 15.30 10.03 0.63
N VAL A 192 14.62 8.90 0.85
CA VAL A 192 13.16 8.78 0.66
C VAL A 192 12.41 9.78 1.53
N ALA A 193 12.70 9.86 2.83
CA ALA A 193 11.98 10.76 3.73
C ALA A 193 12.14 12.24 3.33
N ALA A 194 13.34 12.65 2.91
CA ALA A 194 13.59 14.01 2.44
C ALA A 194 12.83 14.32 1.13
N ALA A 195 12.91 13.41 0.15
CA ALA A 195 12.22 13.56 -1.13
C ALA A 195 10.69 13.56 -0.95
N GLN A 196 10.17 12.67 -0.11
CA GLN A 196 8.73 12.56 0.16
C GLN A 196 8.21 13.83 0.83
N HIS A 197 8.92 14.33 1.83
CA HIS A 197 8.53 15.58 2.48
C HIS A 197 8.48 16.76 1.50
N ASP A 198 9.44 16.85 0.58
CA ASP A 198 9.47 17.90 -0.43
C ASP A 198 8.29 17.76 -1.41
N ALA A 199 7.98 16.54 -1.86
CA ALA A 199 6.85 16.24 -2.75
C ALA A 199 5.48 16.46 -2.06
N GLU A 200 5.32 16.04 -0.81
CA GLU A 200 4.10 16.25 -0.03
C GLU A 200 3.82 17.73 0.21
N ARG A 201 4.85 18.54 0.49
CA ARG A 201 4.68 19.99 0.62
C ARG A 201 4.19 20.63 -0.68
N ALA A 202 4.69 20.17 -1.83
CA ALA A 202 4.22 20.64 -3.12
C ALA A 202 2.73 20.28 -3.34
N ALA A 203 2.35 19.03 -3.05
CA ALA A 203 0.95 18.59 -3.14
C ALA A 203 0.01 19.37 -2.19
N LEU A 204 0.45 19.62 -0.95
CA LEU A 204 -0.29 20.41 0.03
C LEU A 204 -0.50 21.86 -0.42
N GLY A 205 0.47 22.45 -1.14
CA GLY A 205 0.36 23.82 -1.64
C GLY A 205 -0.85 24.02 -2.56
N THR A 206 -1.23 22.99 -3.32
CA THR A 206 -2.34 23.06 -4.29
C THR A 206 -3.65 22.46 -3.73
N HIS A 207 -3.58 21.43 -2.87
CA HIS A 207 -4.74 20.64 -2.45
C HIS A 207 -5.05 20.69 -0.94
N ALA A 208 -4.53 21.69 -0.21
CA ALA A 208 -4.73 21.79 1.25
C ALA A 208 -6.21 21.73 1.69
N ALA A 209 -7.11 22.37 0.95
CA ALA A 209 -8.54 22.41 1.27
C ALA A 209 -9.20 21.03 1.10
N ASP A 210 -9.00 20.39 -0.06
CA ASP A 210 -9.53 19.05 -0.34
C ASP A 210 -9.02 18.02 0.70
N LEU A 211 -7.71 18.04 1.01
CA LEU A 211 -7.11 17.12 1.98
C LEU A 211 -7.60 17.37 3.41
N THR A 212 -7.86 18.63 3.77
CA THR A 212 -8.47 18.99 5.06
C THR A 212 -9.89 18.47 5.14
N GLN A 213 -10.68 18.67 4.08
CA GLN A 213 -12.06 18.18 4.01
C GLN A 213 -12.12 16.66 4.11
N LEU A 214 -11.29 15.94 3.33
CA LEU A 214 -11.24 14.47 3.39
C LEU A 214 -10.96 13.97 4.80
N ARG A 215 -9.96 14.55 5.47
CA ARG A 215 -9.60 14.20 6.84
C ARG A 215 -10.77 14.41 7.80
N ASP A 216 -11.51 15.49 7.65
CA ASP A 216 -12.65 15.79 8.52
C ASP A 216 -13.82 14.82 8.25
N LEU A 217 -14.09 14.46 6.99
CA LEU A 217 -15.05 13.39 6.64
C LEU A 217 -14.66 12.06 7.29
N THR A 218 -13.39 11.66 7.21
CA THR A 218 -12.90 10.42 7.84
C THR A 218 -13.06 10.46 9.36
N ARG A 219 -12.76 11.58 10.02
CA ARG A 219 -12.95 11.72 11.49
C ARG A 219 -14.41 11.58 11.88
N THR A 220 -15.31 12.24 11.14
CA THR A 220 -16.76 12.14 11.37
C THR A 220 -17.27 10.73 11.17
N ALA A 221 -16.79 10.03 10.13
CA ALA A 221 -17.13 8.63 9.88
C ALA A 221 -16.68 7.70 11.02
N VAL A 222 -15.46 7.86 11.52
CA VAL A 222 -14.96 7.11 12.69
C VAL A 222 -15.83 7.37 13.92
N ALA A 223 -16.14 8.63 14.21
CA ALA A 223 -17.03 8.98 15.32
C ALA A 223 -18.40 8.29 15.18
N ARG A 224 -19.02 8.38 14.00
CA ARG A 224 -20.30 7.73 13.69
C ARG A 224 -20.24 6.21 13.91
N ALA A 225 -19.23 5.54 13.35
CA ALA A 225 -19.05 4.10 13.47
C ALA A 225 -18.86 3.66 14.94
N THR A 226 -18.09 4.42 15.73
CA THR A 226 -17.89 4.10 17.15
C THR A 226 -19.16 4.28 17.99
N THR A 227 -19.98 5.30 17.69
CA THR A 227 -21.28 5.48 18.36
C THR A 227 -22.26 4.35 18.04
N THR A 228 -22.26 3.85 16.79
CA THR A 228 -23.11 2.72 16.39
C THR A 228 -22.62 1.38 16.94
N ALA A 229 -21.32 1.23 17.22
CA ALA A 229 -20.71 0.01 17.75
C ALA A 229 -20.78 -0.13 19.27
N SER A 230 -21.10 0.94 20.02
CA SER A 230 -21.39 0.83 21.46
C SER A 230 -22.76 0.16 21.66
N PRO A 231 -22.85 -1.04 22.28
CA PRO A 231 -24.14 -1.61 22.61
C PRO A 231 -24.86 -0.64 23.56
N ALA A 232 -26.14 -0.38 23.29
CA ALA A 232 -26.99 0.28 24.27
C ALA A 232 -26.88 -0.51 25.58
N ALA A 233 -26.34 0.13 26.63
CA ALA A 233 -26.41 -0.40 27.98
C ALA A 233 -27.90 -0.43 28.35
N GLY A 234 -28.52 -1.60 28.21
CA GLY A 234 -29.86 -1.94 28.66
C GLY A 234 -29.78 -3.04 29.70
#